data_AF-A0AAC9YPW0-F1
#
_entry.id   AF-A0AAC9YPW0-F1
#
_cell.length_a   1.000
_cell.length_b   1.000
_cell.length_c   1.000
_cell.angle_alpha   90.00
_cell.angle_beta   90.00
_cell.angle_gamma   90.00
#
_symmetry.space_group_name_H-M   'P 1'
#
loop_
_entity.id
_entity.type
_entity.pdbx_description
1 polymer ?
#
loop_
_entity_poly.entity_id
_entity_poly.type
_entity_poly.pdbx_seq_one_letter_code
_entity_poly.pdbx_strand_id
1 'polypeptide(L)'
;MEKFLIRYSQTYILIGQLELILRSRLVKTLSTFSEEKGYAEWHQVLDSKTTFDVNSPNPGFGLWRDVLSQRNFTRLWLPCTRHAFLDLPFPESFKTYQKIDNRMHYATGTRNRACHFNFANARNVKHEEANLKWLINALG
;
A
#
# COMPACT_ATOMS: atom_id res chain seq x y z
N MET A 1 -3.87 26.03 15.19
CA MET A 1 -4.68 24.93 14.61
C MET A 1 -4.66 24.98 13.09
N GLU A 2 -4.98 26.13 12.48
CA GLU A 2 -4.97 26.36 11.01
C GLU A 2 -3.66 25.96 10.30
N LYS A 3 -2.49 26.38 10.80
CA LYS A 3 -1.18 25.97 10.24
C LYS A 3 -0.94 24.46 10.23
N PHE A 4 -1.52 23.72 11.18
CA PHE A 4 -1.42 22.26 11.21
C PHE A 4 -2.38 21.62 10.20
N LEU A 5 -3.60 22.13 10.08
CA LEU A 5 -4.57 21.67 9.08
C LEU A 5 -4.05 21.85 7.65
N ILE A 6 -3.52 23.03 7.32
CA ILE A 6 -2.92 23.29 6.00
C ILE A 6 -1.75 22.33 5.75
N ARG A 7 -0.87 22.16 6.74
CA ARG A 7 0.31 21.29 6.61
C ARG A 7 -0.05 19.81 6.42
N TYR A 8 -1.14 19.35 7.02
CA TYR A 8 -1.56 17.95 6.93
C TYR A 8 -2.58 17.67 5.82
N SER A 9 -3.20 18.70 5.26
CA SER A 9 -4.08 18.57 4.09
C SER A 9 -3.37 17.89 2.92
N GLN A 10 -2.11 18.28 2.65
CA GLN A 10 -1.30 17.69 1.60
C GLN A 10 -0.98 16.22 1.88
N THR A 11 -0.63 15.90 3.13
CA THR A 11 -0.39 14.51 3.55
C THR A 11 -1.66 13.67 3.37
N TYR A 12 -2.83 14.19 3.73
CA TYR A 12 -4.12 13.52 3.54
C TYR A 12 -4.42 13.26 2.07
N ILE A 13 -4.19 14.26 1.19
CA ILE A 13 -4.32 14.11 -0.26
C ILE A 13 -3.40 13.00 -0.78
N LEU A 14 -2.13 12.99 -0.38
CA LEU A 14 -1.16 11.97 -0.80
C LEU A 14 -1.55 10.56 -0.33
N ILE A 15 -2.10 10.41 0.87
CA ILE A 15 -2.63 9.13 1.35
C ILE A 15 -3.78 8.66 0.45
N GLY A 16 -4.73 9.55 0.14
CA GLY A 16 -5.87 9.23 -0.73
C GLY A 16 -5.42 8.82 -2.14
N GLN A 17 -4.47 9.56 -2.72
CA GLN A 17 -3.87 9.22 -4.01
C GLN A 17 -3.20 7.84 -3.99
N LEU A 18 -2.36 7.58 -2.97
CA LEU A 18 -1.71 6.29 -2.82
C LEU A 18 -2.73 5.14 -2.68
N GLU A 19 -3.80 5.33 -1.90
CA GLU A 19 -4.83 4.31 -1.72
C GLU A 19 -5.60 4.01 -3.01
N LEU A 20 -5.91 5.03 -3.81
CA LEU A 20 -6.55 4.86 -5.12
C LEU A 20 -5.66 4.09 -6.09
N ILE A 21 -4.36 4.43 -6.15
CA ILE A 21 -3.40 3.75 -7.01
C ILE A 21 -3.23 2.28 -6.57
N LEU A 22 -3.05 2.04 -5.26
CA LEU A 22 -2.95 0.69 -4.71
C LEU A 22 -4.19 -0.14 -5.07
N ARG A 23 -5.39 0.40 -4.86
CA ARG A 23 -6.64 -0.28 -5.19
C ARG A 23 -6.71 -0.62 -6.68
N SER A 24 -6.39 0.32 -7.56
CA SER A 24 -6.43 0.08 -9.01
C SER A 24 -5.40 -0.97 -9.44
N ARG A 25 -4.13 -0.79 -9.06
CA ARG A 25 -3.01 -1.62 -9.52
C ARG A 25 -3.02 -3.00 -8.88
N LEU A 26 -3.13 -3.09 -7.56
CA LEU A 26 -3.06 -4.38 -6.87
C LEU A 26 -4.28 -5.24 -7.17
N VAL A 27 -5.50 -4.68 -7.22
CA VAL A 27 -6.68 -5.47 -7.61
C VAL A 27 -6.51 -6.00 -9.02
N LYS A 28 -6.08 -5.17 -9.98
CA LYS A 28 -5.82 -5.63 -11.35
C LYS A 28 -4.80 -6.76 -11.40
N THR A 29 -3.65 -6.58 -10.75
CA THR A 29 -2.56 -7.57 -10.72
C THR A 29 -2.99 -8.87 -10.02
N LEU A 30 -3.73 -8.78 -8.91
CA LEU A 30 -4.27 -9.94 -8.20
C LEU A 30 -5.37 -10.64 -9.00
N SER A 31 -6.19 -9.90 -9.76
CA SER A 31 -7.26 -10.45 -10.61
C SER A 31 -6.68 -11.28 -11.75
N THR A 32 -5.65 -10.75 -12.44
CA THR A 32 -4.94 -11.52 -13.46
C THR A 32 -4.33 -12.78 -12.87
N PHE A 33 -3.70 -12.69 -11.69
CA PHE A 33 -3.12 -13.85 -11.03
C PHE A 33 -4.16 -14.85 -10.51
N SER A 34 -5.34 -14.39 -10.08
CA SER A 34 -6.43 -15.27 -9.66
C SER A 34 -6.99 -16.05 -10.84
N GLU A 35 -7.18 -15.39 -11.98
CA GLU A 35 -7.61 -16.02 -13.23
C GLU A 35 -6.62 -17.12 -13.67
N GLU A 36 -5.31 -16.82 -13.66
CA GLU A 36 -4.25 -17.78 -13.97
C GLU A 36 -4.24 -19.00 -13.04
N LYS A 37 -4.71 -18.84 -11.81
CA LYS A 37 -4.81 -19.91 -10.81
C LYS A 37 -6.18 -20.62 -10.79
N GLY A 38 -7.12 -20.21 -11.63
CA GLY A 38 -8.47 -20.79 -11.69
C GLY A 38 -9.40 -20.35 -10.56
N TYR A 39 -9.10 -19.23 -9.91
CA TYR A 39 -9.96 -18.61 -8.91
C TYR A 39 -10.95 -17.65 -9.58
N ALA A 40 -12.15 -17.54 -9.01
CA ALA A 40 -13.21 -16.66 -9.51
C ALA A 40 -12.98 -15.19 -9.12
N GLU A 41 -12.36 -14.95 -7.96
CA GLU A 41 -12.20 -13.62 -7.38
C GLU A 41 -10.76 -13.37 -6.92
N TRP A 42 -10.26 -12.16 -7.10
CA TRP A 42 -8.88 -11.77 -6.78
C TRP A 42 -8.51 -11.99 -5.31
N HIS A 43 -9.45 -11.86 -4.39
CA HIS A 43 -9.18 -12.00 -2.96
C HIS A 43 -8.96 -13.47 -2.55
N GLN A 44 -9.30 -14.44 -3.42
CA GLN A 44 -9.10 -15.86 -3.14
C GLN A 44 -7.62 -16.28 -3.16
N VAL A 45 -6.73 -15.48 -3.79
CA VAL A 45 -5.28 -15.72 -3.74
C VAL A 45 -4.61 -15.19 -2.47
N LEU A 46 -5.33 -14.47 -1.60
CA LEU A 46 -4.79 -13.87 -0.39
C LEU A 46 -4.38 -14.90 0.66
N ASP A 47 -3.63 -14.47 1.68
CA ASP A 47 -3.21 -15.35 2.77
C ASP A 47 -4.40 -15.55 3.69
N SER A 48 -4.48 -16.72 4.32
CA SER A 48 -5.30 -16.97 5.50
C SER A 48 -5.14 -15.89 6.57
N LYS A 49 -3.96 -15.28 6.68
CA LYS A 49 -3.66 -14.18 7.63
C LYS A 49 -4.04 -12.80 7.11
N THR A 50 -4.38 -12.66 5.83
CA THR A 50 -4.82 -11.39 5.24
C THR A 50 -6.33 -11.29 5.37
N THR A 51 -6.78 -10.41 6.26
CA THR A 51 -8.22 -10.20 6.48
C THR A 51 -8.81 -9.36 5.36
N PHE A 52 -9.73 -9.95 4.58
CA PHE A 52 -10.56 -9.26 3.61
C PHE A 52 -12.02 -9.56 3.93
N ASP A 53 -12.82 -8.51 4.13
CA ASP A 53 -14.27 -8.65 4.32
C ASP A 53 -14.97 -8.50 2.97
N VAL A 54 -15.52 -9.61 2.47
CA VAL A 54 -16.26 -9.66 1.20
C VAL A 54 -17.51 -8.78 1.19
N ASN A 55 -18.04 -8.43 2.38
CA ASN A 55 -19.20 -7.54 2.51
C ASN A 55 -18.79 -6.06 2.50
N SER A 56 -17.48 -5.76 2.58
CA SER A 56 -16.92 -4.41 2.51
C SER A 56 -16.18 -4.22 1.18
N PRO A 57 -16.88 -3.77 0.11
CA PRO A 57 -16.31 -3.69 -1.25
C PRO A 57 -15.16 -2.68 -1.37
N ASN A 58 -14.97 -1.82 -0.38
CA ASN A 58 -13.89 -0.85 -0.32
C ASN A 58 -12.83 -1.29 0.70
N PRO A 59 -11.87 -2.14 0.30
CA PRO A 59 -10.77 -2.49 1.19
C PRO A 59 -9.97 -1.24 1.57
N GLY A 60 -9.74 -1.08 2.87
CA GLY A 60 -8.96 0.01 3.41
C GLY A 60 -7.46 -0.21 3.28
N PHE A 61 -6.69 0.84 3.55
CA PHE A 61 -5.22 0.85 3.45
C PHE A 61 -4.51 -0.34 4.13
N GLY A 62 -5.08 -0.85 5.24
CA GLY A 62 -4.53 -1.99 5.98
C GLY A 62 -4.43 -3.27 5.15
N LEU A 63 -5.36 -3.52 4.23
CA LEU A 63 -5.31 -4.68 3.35
C LEU A 63 -4.06 -4.61 2.45
N TRP A 64 -3.79 -3.46 1.85
CA TRP A 64 -2.68 -3.29 0.91
C TRP A 64 -1.33 -3.46 1.59
N ARG A 65 -1.19 -2.97 2.83
CA ARG A 65 -0.02 -3.25 3.66
C ARG A 65 0.15 -4.76 3.87
N ASP A 66 -0.94 -5.47 4.13
CA ASP A 66 -0.93 -6.90 4.39
C ASP A 66 -0.59 -7.73 3.13
N VAL A 67 -1.12 -7.34 1.97
CA VAL A 67 -0.76 -7.90 0.66
C VAL A 67 0.74 -7.73 0.39
N LEU A 68 1.29 -6.55 0.67
CA LEU A 68 2.69 -6.21 0.45
C LEU A 68 3.63 -6.55 1.63
N SER A 69 3.13 -7.20 2.68
CA SER A 69 3.90 -7.55 3.88
C SER A 69 4.87 -8.70 3.63
N GLN A 70 6.09 -8.62 4.16
CA GLN A 70 7.20 -9.57 3.93
C GLN A 70 6.84 -11.08 3.91
N ARG A 71 5.80 -11.48 4.65
CA ARG A 71 5.23 -12.84 4.64
C ARG A 71 4.82 -13.34 3.26
N ASN A 72 4.53 -12.43 2.33
CA ASN A 72 4.03 -12.73 1.00
C ASN A 72 5.13 -12.77 -0.08
N PHE A 73 6.41 -12.77 0.29
CA PHE A 73 7.51 -12.72 -0.68
C PHE A 73 7.41 -13.80 -1.78
N THR A 74 7.41 -15.07 -1.39
CA THR A 74 7.38 -16.18 -2.35
C THR A 74 5.97 -16.44 -2.88
N ARG A 75 4.94 -16.02 -2.15
CA ARG A 75 3.55 -16.41 -2.39
C ARG A 75 2.77 -15.45 -3.27
N LEU A 76 2.97 -14.14 -3.10
CA LEU A 76 2.31 -13.10 -3.90
C LEU A 76 3.31 -12.16 -4.58
N TRP A 77 4.41 -11.79 -3.93
CA TRP A 77 5.36 -10.82 -4.50
C TRP A 77 6.05 -11.35 -5.75
N LEU A 78 6.80 -12.45 -5.63
CA LEU A 78 7.48 -13.07 -6.77
C LEU A 78 6.52 -13.50 -7.88
N PRO A 79 5.37 -14.12 -7.64
CA PRO A 79 4.52 -14.53 -8.76
C PRO A 79 3.68 -13.40 -9.36
N CYS A 80 3.40 -12.31 -8.63
CA CYS A 80 2.30 -11.41 -8.97
C CYS A 80 2.54 -9.93 -8.58
N THR A 81 2.49 -9.60 -7.29
CA THR A 81 2.32 -8.20 -6.83
C THR A 81 3.48 -7.26 -7.15
N ARG A 82 4.68 -7.77 -7.47
CA ARG A 82 5.77 -6.94 -8.00
C ARG A 82 5.41 -6.24 -9.33
N HIS A 83 4.53 -6.85 -10.12
CA HIS A 83 4.07 -6.32 -11.42
C HIS A 83 3.06 -5.17 -11.27
N ALA A 84 2.62 -4.87 -10.05
CA ALA A 84 1.82 -3.67 -9.77
C ALA A 84 2.66 -2.38 -9.82
N PHE A 85 4.00 -2.49 -9.75
CA PHE A 85 4.92 -1.37 -9.77
C PHE A 85 5.52 -1.18 -11.16
N LEU A 86 5.75 0.07 -11.55
CA LEU A 86 6.24 0.41 -12.89
C LEU A 86 7.77 0.38 -12.98
N ASP A 87 8.46 1.06 -12.06
CA ASP A 87 9.92 1.25 -12.09
C ASP A 87 10.59 0.81 -10.78
N LEU A 88 10.60 -0.50 -10.53
CA LEU A 88 11.36 -1.07 -9.42
C LEU A 88 12.69 -1.67 -9.88
N PRO A 89 13.84 -1.23 -9.31
CA PRO A 89 15.10 -1.90 -9.54
C PRO A 89 15.12 -3.25 -8.81
N PHE A 90 15.53 -4.31 -9.53
CA PHE A 90 15.65 -5.67 -9.00
C PHE A 90 14.36 -6.16 -8.32
N PRO A 91 13.20 -6.19 -9.01
CA PRO A 91 11.91 -6.50 -8.40
C PRO A 91 11.84 -7.94 -7.86
N GLU A 92 12.70 -8.85 -8.29
CA GLU A 92 12.83 -10.21 -7.76
C GLU A 92 13.60 -10.27 -6.43
N SER A 93 14.29 -9.19 -6.05
CA SER A 93 15.11 -9.15 -4.85
C SER A 93 14.27 -9.01 -3.58
N PHE A 94 14.56 -9.85 -2.59
CA PHE A 94 13.99 -9.71 -1.26
C PHE A 94 14.28 -8.34 -0.64
N LYS A 95 15.44 -7.72 -0.95
CA LYS A 95 15.78 -6.38 -0.45
C LYS A 95 14.88 -5.30 -1.04
N THR A 96 14.56 -5.38 -2.33
CA THR A 96 13.63 -4.45 -2.97
C THR A 96 12.25 -4.57 -2.34
N TYR A 97 11.82 -5.81 -2.10
CA TYR A 97 10.57 -6.07 -1.42
C TYR A 97 10.52 -5.54 0.03
N GLN A 98 11.55 -5.81 0.83
CA GLN A 98 11.67 -5.26 2.19
C GLN A 98 11.61 -3.73 2.21
N LYS A 99 12.20 -3.07 1.20
CA LYS A 99 12.09 -1.61 1.04
C LYS A 99 10.63 -1.18 0.83
N ILE A 100 9.86 -1.91 0.01
CA ILE A 100 8.43 -1.64 -0.18
C ILE A 100 7.65 -1.86 1.12
N ASP A 101 7.83 -3.01 1.78
CA ASP A 101 7.13 -3.34 3.03
C ASP A 101 7.37 -2.28 4.11
N ASN A 102 8.64 -1.90 4.32
CA ASN A 102 9.00 -0.85 5.26
C ASN A 102 8.33 0.50 4.93
N ARG A 103 8.29 0.88 3.65
CA ARG A 103 7.65 2.13 3.23
C ARG A 103 6.14 2.10 3.42
N MET A 104 5.49 0.95 3.16
CA MET A 104 4.07 0.73 3.42
C MET A 104 3.75 0.77 4.92
N HIS A 105 4.63 0.22 5.76
CA HIS A 105 4.54 0.32 7.21
C HIS A 105 4.54 1.78 7.67
N TYR A 106 5.50 2.59 7.21
CA TYR A 106 5.55 4.02 7.52
C TYR A 106 4.33 4.78 6.99
N ALA A 107 3.87 4.47 5.76
CA ALA A 107 2.68 5.08 5.18
C ALA A 107 1.41 4.78 6.01
N THR A 108 1.28 3.56 6.55
CA THR A 108 0.18 3.20 7.45
C THR A 108 0.21 4.05 8.72
N GLY A 109 1.40 4.25 9.31
CA GLY A 109 1.57 5.12 10.46
C GLY A 109 1.18 6.57 10.16
N THR A 110 1.61 7.10 9.02
CA THR A 110 1.23 8.44 8.56
C THR A 110 -0.28 8.56 8.37
N ARG A 111 -0.91 7.56 7.73
CA ARG A 111 -2.37 7.51 7.54
C ARG A 111 -3.11 7.55 8.87
N ASN A 112 -2.72 6.72 9.83
CA ASN A 112 -3.38 6.70 11.14
C ASN A 112 -3.23 8.05 11.86
N ARG A 113 -2.04 8.67 11.83
CA ARG A 113 -1.86 10.02 12.40
C ARG A 113 -2.77 11.06 11.74
N ALA A 114 -2.82 11.08 10.40
CA ALA A 114 -3.64 12.03 9.64
C ALA A 114 -5.14 11.83 9.93
N CYS A 115 -5.64 10.60 9.91
CA CYS A 115 -7.06 10.29 10.16
C CYS A 115 -7.49 10.60 11.60
N HIS A 116 -6.61 10.41 12.58
CA HIS A 116 -6.91 10.70 13.98
C HIS A 116 -6.55 12.13 14.41
N PHE A 117 -6.17 13.00 13.46
CA PHE A 117 -5.73 14.38 13.74
C PHE A 117 -4.64 14.46 14.83
N ASN A 118 -3.79 13.43 14.90
CA ASN A 118 -2.77 13.32 15.94
C ASN A 118 -1.52 14.12 15.56
N PHE A 119 -1.56 15.42 15.85
CA PHE A 119 -0.50 16.37 15.51
C PHE A 119 0.56 16.55 16.62
N ALA A 120 0.41 15.91 17.78
CA ALA A 120 1.37 16.03 18.87
C ALA A 120 2.74 15.42 18.52
N ASN A 121 2.75 14.37 17.69
CA ASN A 121 3.94 13.67 17.21
C ASN A 121 4.39 14.12 15.80
N ALA A 122 3.86 15.24 15.31
CA ALA A 122 4.04 15.79 13.97
C ALA A 122 5.41 16.43 13.72
N ARG A 123 6.52 15.74 13.99
CA ARG A 123 7.85 16.35 13.85
C ARG A 123 8.44 16.24 12.44
N ASN A 124 7.92 15.36 11.57
CA ASN A 124 8.56 15.08 10.29
C ASN A 124 7.62 14.89 9.08
N VAL A 125 6.64 15.78 8.91
CA VAL A 125 5.71 15.80 7.76
C VAL A 125 6.43 15.70 6.42
N LYS A 126 7.56 16.40 6.26
CA LYS A 126 8.33 16.38 4.99
C LYS A 126 8.81 14.97 4.65
N HIS A 127 9.28 14.20 5.63
CA HIS A 127 9.72 12.83 5.41
C HIS A 127 8.53 11.88 5.16
N GLU A 128 7.41 12.09 5.85
CA GLU A 128 6.17 11.35 5.62
C GLU A 128 5.68 11.54 4.17
N GLU A 129 5.61 12.80 3.71
CA GLU A 129 5.23 13.14 2.33
C GLU A 129 6.23 12.60 1.31
N ALA A 130 7.53 12.67 1.60
CA ALA A 130 8.56 12.10 0.72
C ALA A 130 8.39 10.57 0.59
N ASN A 131 8.02 9.88 1.67
CA ASN A 131 7.73 8.45 1.62
C ASN A 131 6.48 8.15 0.76
N LEU A 132 5.40 8.91 0.94
CA LEU A 132 4.17 8.76 0.16
C LEU A 132 4.42 9.03 -1.33
N LYS A 133 5.09 10.13 -1.67
CA LYS A 133 5.47 10.47 -3.05
C LYS A 133 6.34 9.40 -3.69
N TRP A 134 7.28 8.82 -2.92
CA TRP A 134 8.09 7.72 -3.43
C TRP A 134 7.24 6.49 -3.78
N LEU A 135 6.28 6.12 -2.92
CA LEU A 135 5.39 4.99 -3.17
C LEU A 135 4.46 5.25 -4.37
N ILE A 136 3.90 6.45 -4.47
CA ILE A 136 3.08 6.88 -5.61
C ILE A 136 3.88 6.74 -6.91
N ASN A 137 5.09 7.33 -6.96
CA ASN A 137 5.94 7.26 -8.15
C ASN A 137 6.33 5.82 -8.53
N ALA A 138 6.52 4.94 -7.54
CA ALA A 138 6.85 3.54 -7.79
C ALA A 138 5.68 2.74 -8.40
N LEU A 139 4.43 3.15 -8.11
CA LEU A 139 3.21 2.49 -8.58
C LEU A 139 2.61 3.13 -9.85
N GLY A 140 2.98 4.38 -10.16
CA GLY A 140 2.50 5.16 -11.29
C GLY A 140 1.33 6.05 -10.95
#